data_AF-A0A932HIF7-F1
#
_entry.id   AF-A0A932HIF7-F1
#
_cell.length_a   1.000
_cell.length_b   1.000
_cell.length_c   1.000
_cell.angle_alpha   90.00
_cell.angle_beta   90.00
_cell.angle_gamma   90.00
#
_symmetry.space_group_name_H-M   'P 1'
#
loop_
_entity.id
_entity.type
_entity.pdbx_description
1 polymer ?
#
loop_
_entity_poly.entity_id
_entity_poly.type
_entity_poly.pdbx_seq_one_letter_code
_entity_poly.pdbx_strand_id
1 'polypeptide(L)'
;MRVSSRLVTPDDVALIRDVRSRHPEWTRQALARHLCQVWDWRSADGSFRLRACRDLLKRLAAKGHCTLPAPRHAPGWHRPVPAPPPGPAWAPAPGVERLPLAELRVRLVRQEERPQWRTLLAQHHYLGFQSTVGEAVGYVATLGGHWVALLAWAAAAWKCRPRDAWIGWDEALKGRRLHLVANNVRFLILPGVHIPNLASKVLALNVRRLSADWQARYGHPLLLVETFVDATRFPGTCYRAAGWRWLGQTRGFGRSRQGYVRHGHPKHLFVRPLRPDAAQLLAAPWAPPRSPSRQEGRPMLDGGPGDLRLPGRRAQLRGHRPVGRRVLAGGPAPPGLPAARPALRTHLPPRAAAVGCREARSPARPVAGQSAAPRGPGTRHRWQDPPGGA
;
A
#
# COMPACT_ATOMS: atom_id res chain seq x y z
N MET A 1 -30.32 2.26 -3.59
CA MET A 1 -29.02 2.76 -4.11
C MET A 1 -27.87 1.90 -3.57
N ARG A 2 -26.81 1.57 -4.32
CA ARG A 2 -25.66 0.80 -3.75
C ARG A 2 -24.49 1.73 -3.37
N VAL A 3 -23.96 1.60 -2.15
CA VAL A 3 -22.74 2.30 -1.70
C VAL A 3 -21.84 1.33 -0.95
N SER A 4 -20.59 1.19 -1.42
CA SER A 4 -19.70 0.10 -0.99
C SER A 4 -20.42 -1.26 -1.17
N SER A 5 -20.33 -2.17 -0.19
CA SER A 5 -20.96 -3.50 -0.26
C SER A 5 -22.47 -3.51 0.02
N ARG A 6 -23.05 -2.46 0.62
CA ARG A 6 -24.48 -2.43 1.03
C ARG A 6 -25.39 -1.88 -0.07
N LEU A 7 -26.52 -2.55 -0.29
CA LEU A 7 -27.68 -2.01 -1.00
C LEU A 7 -28.52 -1.23 0.01
N VAL A 8 -28.89 0.00 -0.34
CA VAL A 8 -29.71 0.90 0.47
C VAL A 8 -31.15 0.86 -0.05
N THR A 9 -32.07 0.45 0.82
CA THR A 9 -33.52 0.33 0.56
C THR A 9 -34.25 1.65 0.86
N PRO A 10 -35.55 1.78 0.55
CA PRO A 10 -36.39 2.86 1.06
C PRO A 10 -36.43 2.90 2.59
N ASP A 11 -36.49 1.74 3.25
CA ASP A 11 -36.55 1.62 4.71
C ASP A 11 -35.28 2.11 5.39
N ASP A 12 -34.11 1.84 4.81
CA ASP A 12 -32.84 2.44 5.26
C ASP A 12 -32.91 3.98 5.23
N VAL A 13 -33.58 4.58 4.23
CA VAL A 13 -33.74 6.04 4.13
C VAL A 13 -34.76 6.56 5.14
N ALA A 14 -35.86 5.83 5.37
CA ALA A 14 -36.85 6.15 6.40
C ALA A 14 -36.20 6.14 7.80
N LEU A 15 -35.44 5.09 8.13
CA LEU A 15 -34.67 4.98 9.38
C LEU A 15 -33.67 6.15 9.54
N ILE A 16 -32.94 6.53 8.48
CA ILE A 16 -32.01 7.67 8.56
C ILE A 16 -32.75 8.98 8.85
N ARG A 17 -33.96 9.17 8.30
CA ARG A 17 -34.81 10.35 8.56
C ARG A 17 -35.34 10.36 9.99
N ASP A 18 -35.82 9.23 10.48
CA ASP A 18 -36.30 9.05 11.86
C ASP A 18 -35.19 9.28 12.91
N VAL A 19 -34.01 8.70 12.70
CA VAL A 19 -32.82 8.97 13.55
C VAL A 19 -32.30 10.41 13.39
N ARG A 20 -32.72 11.15 12.34
CA ARG A 20 -32.47 12.59 12.20
C ARG A 20 -33.51 13.46 12.93
N SER A 21 -34.79 13.08 12.95
CA SER A 21 -35.82 13.82 13.68
C SER A 21 -35.71 13.64 15.19
N ARG A 22 -35.39 12.42 15.66
CA ARG A 22 -35.22 12.12 17.09
C ARG A 22 -33.94 12.71 17.70
N HIS A 23 -32.89 12.90 16.90
CA HIS A 23 -31.57 13.35 17.37
C HIS A 23 -30.96 14.46 16.47
N PRO A 24 -31.58 15.66 16.42
CA PRO A 24 -31.09 16.77 15.59
C PRO A 24 -29.67 17.22 15.97
N GLU A 25 -29.31 17.14 17.26
CA GLU A 25 -28.03 17.56 17.86
C GLU A 25 -26.83 16.67 17.49
N TRP A 26 -27.09 15.40 17.17
CA TRP A 26 -26.05 14.41 16.86
C TRP A 26 -25.21 14.81 15.65
N THR A 27 -23.90 14.72 15.81
CA THR A 27 -22.94 14.90 14.71
C THR A 27 -23.09 13.81 13.63
N ARG A 28 -22.57 14.09 12.42
CA ARG A 28 -22.42 13.08 11.35
C ARG A 28 -21.63 11.83 11.80
N GLN A 29 -20.82 11.92 12.86
CA GLN A 29 -20.08 10.79 13.41
C GLN A 29 -20.94 9.99 14.41
N ALA A 30 -21.75 10.64 15.25
CA ALA A 30 -22.69 9.98 16.15
C ALA A 30 -23.76 9.22 15.35
N LEU A 31 -24.39 9.89 14.37
CA LEU A 31 -25.33 9.28 13.43
C LEU A 31 -24.74 8.05 12.74
N ALA A 32 -23.51 8.15 12.22
CA ALA A 32 -22.85 7.03 11.55
C ALA A 32 -22.48 5.88 12.51
N ARG A 33 -22.27 6.17 13.81
CA ARG A 33 -22.04 5.15 14.85
C ARG A 33 -23.32 4.37 15.11
N HIS A 34 -24.41 5.08 15.40
CA HIS A 34 -25.73 4.48 15.64
C HIS A 34 -26.22 3.66 14.44
N LEU A 35 -26.17 4.20 13.23
CA LEU A 35 -26.57 3.46 12.03
C LEU A 35 -25.69 2.23 11.79
N CYS A 36 -24.37 2.30 12.04
CA CYS A 36 -23.52 1.11 11.98
C CYS A 36 -23.87 0.05 13.04
N GLN A 37 -24.39 0.45 14.21
CA GLN A 37 -24.88 -0.48 15.24
C GLN A 37 -26.19 -1.15 14.81
N VAL A 38 -27.21 -0.36 14.44
CA VAL A 38 -28.53 -0.86 14.02
C VAL A 38 -28.43 -1.78 12.79
N TRP A 39 -27.51 -1.47 11.87
CA TRP A 39 -27.27 -2.27 10.67
C TRP A 39 -26.25 -3.40 10.81
N ASP A 40 -25.69 -3.59 12.01
CA ASP A 40 -24.49 -4.39 12.32
C ASP A 40 -23.39 -4.28 11.24
N TRP A 41 -23.15 -3.05 10.74
CA TRP A 41 -22.33 -2.85 9.55
C TRP A 41 -20.84 -2.87 9.89
N ARG A 42 -20.30 -4.08 10.04
CA ARG A 42 -18.92 -4.37 10.46
C ARG A 42 -17.99 -4.75 9.31
N SER A 43 -16.70 -4.50 9.52
CA SER A 43 -15.55 -5.00 8.74
C SER A 43 -15.20 -6.45 9.12
N ALA A 44 -14.22 -7.06 8.43
CA ALA A 44 -13.79 -8.43 8.71
C ALA A 44 -13.15 -8.60 10.12
N ASP A 45 -12.59 -7.52 10.66
CA ASP A 45 -12.04 -7.40 12.02
C ASP A 45 -13.12 -7.14 13.10
N GLY A 46 -14.41 -7.16 12.75
CA GLY A 46 -15.52 -6.85 13.65
C GLY A 46 -15.73 -5.36 13.94
N SER A 47 -14.87 -4.46 13.43
CA SER A 47 -15.00 -3.01 13.65
C SER A 47 -16.12 -2.38 12.81
N PHE A 48 -16.81 -1.36 13.33
CA PHE A 48 -17.87 -0.67 12.59
C PHE A 48 -17.33 0.14 11.41
N ARG A 49 -17.99 0.07 10.23
CA ARG A 49 -17.57 0.75 8.99
C ARG A 49 -17.89 2.26 8.97
N LEU A 50 -17.52 3.00 10.01
CA LEU A 50 -17.85 4.42 10.22
C LEU A 50 -17.38 5.37 9.10
N ARG A 51 -16.39 5.00 8.29
CA ARG A 51 -16.01 5.77 7.08
C ARG A 51 -17.00 5.53 5.94
N ALA A 52 -17.32 4.27 5.65
CA ALA A 52 -18.27 3.90 4.60
C ALA A 52 -19.69 4.42 4.89
N CYS A 53 -20.14 4.35 6.14
CA CYS A 53 -21.43 4.91 6.56
C CYS A 53 -21.48 6.44 6.38
N ARG A 54 -20.44 7.18 6.80
CA ARG A 54 -20.38 8.64 6.56
C ARG A 54 -20.34 9.01 5.07
N ASP A 55 -19.70 8.22 4.23
CA ASP A 55 -19.68 8.46 2.78
C ASP A 55 -21.01 8.05 2.09
N LEU A 56 -21.73 7.06 2.62
CA LEU A 56 -23.11 6.77 2.24
C LEU A 56 -24.03 7.95 2.58
N LEU A 57 -24.01 8.42 3.83
CA LEU A 57 -24.82 9.55 4.27
C LEU A 57 -24.60 10.79 3.40
N LYS A 58 -23.34 11.15 3.10
CA LYS A 58 -23.03 12.27 2.18
C LYS A 58 -23.67 12.09 0.79
N ARG A 59 -23.68 10.87 0.24
CA ARG A 59 -24.27 10.57 -1.08
C ARG A 59 -25.80 10.61 -1.07
N LEU A 60 -26.44 10.21 0.02
CA LEU A 60 -27.88 10.34 0.21
C LEU A 60 -28.29 11.81 0.31
N ALA A 61 -27.53 12.59 1.08
CA ALA A 61 -27.77 14.03 1.23
C ALA A 61 -27.56 14.80 -0.09
N ALA A 62 -26.50 14.49 -0.85
CA ALA A 62 -26.25 15.06 -2.16
C ALA A 62 -27.31 14.70 -3.22
N LYS A 63 -28.25 13.79 -2.90
CA LYS A 63 -29.40 13.40 -3.71
C LYS A 63 -30.75 13.83 -3.12
N GLY A 64 -30.75 14.67 -2.08
CA GLY A 64 -31.97 15.12 -1.42
C GLY A 64 -32.69 14.07 -0.55
N HIS A 65 -32.13 12.87 -0.36
CA HIS A 65 -32.82 11.82 0.40
C HIS A 65 -32.83 12.10 1.92
N CYS A 66 -31.86 12.83 2.46
CA CYS A 66 -31.79 13.20 3.88
C CYS A 66 -30.98 14.48 4.11
N THR A 67 -31.37 15.31 5.07
CA THR A 67 -30.57 16.47 5.51
C THR A 67 -29.53 16.02 6.54
N LEU A 68 -28.28 16.47 6.39
CA LEU A 68 -27.21 16.22 7.35
C LEU A 68 -26.83 17.50 8.09
N PRO A 69 -26.51 17.44 9.39
CA PRO A 69 -26.06 18.61 10.15
C PRO A 69 -24.81 19.22 9.51
N ALA A 70 -24.63 20.53 9.64
CA ALA A 70 -23.49 21.25 9.07
C ALA A 70 -22.14 20.62 9.51
N PRO A 71 -21.08 20.65 8.67
CA PRO A 71 -19.76 20.24 9.09
C PRO A 71 -19.25 21.16 10.22
N ARG A 72 -19.01 20.62 11.43
CA ARG A 72 -18.44 21.40 12.56
C ARG A 72 -17.02 21.91 12.31
N HIS A 73 -16.36 21.40 11.28
CA HIS A 73 -15.13 21.95 10.72
C HIS A 73 -15.33 22.09 9.22
N ALA A 74 -14.87 23.21 8.64
CA ALA A 74 -14.70 23.30 7.20
C ALA A 74 -13.92 22.07 6.69
N PRO A 75 -14.20 21.56 5.47
CA PRO A 75 -13.38 20.51 4.89
C PRO A 75 -11.95 21.07 4.81
N GLY A 76 -11.09 20.61 5.72
CA GLY A 76 -9.71 21.06 5.77
C GLY A 76 -9.12 20.82 4.40
N TRP A 77 -8.82 21.92 3.69
CA TRP A 77 -8.12 21.82 2.42
C TRP A 77 -6.88 20.99 2.73
N HIS A 78 -6.73 19.87 2.03
CA HIS A 78 -5.43 19.25 1.91
C HIS A 78 -4.57 20.25 1.14
N ARG A 79 -4.02 21.24 1.86
CA ARG A 79 -2.83 21.95 1.43
C ARG A 79 -1.90 20.84 0.96
N PRO A 80 -1.45 20.84 -0.31
CA PRO A 80 -0.45 19.88 -0.75
C PRO A 80 0.64 19.94 0.31
N VAL A 81 0.87 18.83 1.02
CA VAL A 81 1.93 18.79 2.03
C VAL A 81 3.17 19.20 1.24
N PRO A 82 3.80 20.35 1.57
CA PRO A 82 4.94 20.81 0.80
C PRO A 82 5.91 19.65 0.67
N ALA A 83 6.46 19.43 -0.53
CA ALA A 83 7.48 18.42 -0.68
C ALA A 83 8.50 18.68 0.44
N PRO A 84 8.82 17.67 1.28
CA PRO A 84 9.67 17.90 2.43
C PRO A 84 10.95 18.58 1.93
N PRO A 85 11.45 19.61 2.65
CA PRO A 85 12.63 20.33 2.21
C PRO A 85 13.72 19.31 1.90
N PRO A 86 14.53 19.51 0.83
CA PRO A 86 15.54 18.54 0.43
C PRO A 86 16.42 18.25 1.65
N GLY A 87 16.27 17.05 2.20
CA GLY A 87 17.13 16.55 3.26
C GLY A 87 18.56 16.35 2.73
N PRO A 88 19.47 15.85 3.57
CA PRO A 88 20.77 15.39 3.08
C PRO A 88 20.55 14.45 1.89
N ALA A 89 21.31 14.67 0.80
CA ALA A 89 21.16 13.91 -0.41
C ALA A 89 21.31 12.41 -0.10
N TRP A 90 20.35 11.59 -0.56
CA TRP A 90 20.46 10.16 -0.39
C TRP A 90 21.69 9.63 -1.13
N ALA A 91 22.57 8.97 -0.40
CA ALA A 91 23.69 8.22 -0.93
C ALA A 91 23.61 6.76 -0.45
N PRO A 92 23.90 5.77 -1.30
CA PRO A 92 24.08 4.39 -0.86
C PRO A 92 25.27 4.28 0.09
N ALA A 93 25.26 3.28 0.98
CA ALA A 93 26.43 3.01 1.81
C ALA A 93 27.63 2.58 0.93
N PRO A 94 28.84 3.12 1.17
CA PRO A 94 30.02 2.77 0.38
C PRO A 94 30.26 1.25 0.35
N GLY A 95 30.33 0.68 -0.85
CA GLY A 95 30.56 -0.75 -1.03
C GLY A 95 29.36 -1.67 -0.81
N VAL A 96 28.14 -1.14 -0.61
CA VAL A 96 26.90 -1.95 -0.47
C VAL A 96 26.70 -2.94 -1.64
N GLU A 97 27.19 -2.60 -2.83
CA GLU A 97 27.12 -3.44 -4.04
C GLU A 97 28.04 -4.67 -4.00
N ARG A 98 29.05 -4.66 -3.13
CA ARG A 98 29.96 -5.81 -2.90
C ARG A 98 29.45 -6.79 -1.84
N LEU A 99 28.39 -6.43 -1.10
CA LEU A 99 27.84 -7.28 -0.06
C LEU A 99 27.05 -8.47 -0.67
N PRO A 100 27.18 -9.69 -0.11
CA PRO A 100 26.53 -10.87 -0.66
C PRO A 100 25.00 -10.79 -0.49
N LEU A 101 24.24 -11.06 -1.56
CA LEU A 101 22.76 -11.10 -1.54
C LEU A 101 22.15 -12.10 -0.53
N ALA A 102 22.96 -12.97 0.09
CA ALA A 102 22.58 -13.80 1.22
C ALA A 102 22.25 -12.99 2.49
N GLU A 103 22.84 -11.80 2.65
CA GLU A 103 22.54 -10.86 3.74
C GLU A 103 21.26 -10.05 3.52
N LEU A 104 20.65 -10.11 2.33
CA LEU A 104 19.46 -9.35 2.02
C LEU A 104 18.31 -9.75 2.98
N ARG A 105 17.74 -8.76 3.66
CA ARG A 105 16.55 -8.90 4.50
C ARG A 105 15.45 -7.98 3.99
N VAL A 106 14.20 -8.42 4.09
CA VAL A 106 13.03 -7.56 3.83
C VAL A 106 12.13 -7.59 5.06
N ARG A 107 11.81 -6.42 5.59
CA ARG A 107 11.04 -6.25 6.83
C ARG A 107 10.08 -5.08 6.74
N LEU A 108 9.04 -5.11 7.57
CA LEU A 108 8.16 -3.98 7.76
C LEU A 108 8.99 -2.75 8.16
N VAL A 109 8.58 -1.58 7.65
CA VAL A 109 9.16 -0.31 8.07
C VAL A 109 8.67 0.02 9.48
N ARG A 110 9.61 0.30 10.39
CA ARG A 110 9.31 0.63 11.80
C ARG A 110 8.68 2.02 11.90
N GLN A 111 8.15 2.39 13.07
CA GLN A 111 7.36 3.62 13.20
C GLN A 111 8.22 4.87 13.03
N GLU A 112 9.39 4.88 13.66
CA GLU A 112 10.45 5.86 13.59
C GLU A 112 11.08 6.00 12.19
N GLU A 113 11.07 4.93 11.39
CA GLU A 113 11.59 4.91 10.01
C GLU A 113 10.59 5.48 8.98
N ARG A 114 9.30 5.61 9.33
CA ARG A 114 8.24 6.05 8.40
C ARG A 114 8.50 7.42 7.75
N PRO A 115 8.99 8.46 8.45
CA PRO A 115 9.28 9.74 7.83
C PRO A 115 10.32 9.62 6.71
N GLN A 116 11.46 8.98 6.97
CA GLN A 116 12.52 8.75 5.98
C GLN A 116 12.02 7.92 4.80
N TRP A 117 11.32 6.81 5.06
CA TRP A 117 10.74 5.95 4.03
C TRP A 117 9.72 6.69 3.13
N ARG A 118 8.90 7.57 3.72
CA ARG A 118 7.97 8.43 2.96
C ARG A 118 8.73 9.43 2.09
N THR A 119 9.75 10.08 2.65
CA THR A 119 10.57 11.08 1.94
C THR A 119 11.31 10.46 0.75
N LEU A 120 12.00 9.33 0.93
CA LEU A 120 12.73 8.65 -0.14
C LEU A 120 11.79 8.13 -1.25
N LEU A 121 10.62 7.58 -0.90
CA LEU A 121 9.60 7.22 -1.91
C LEU A 121 9.01 8.44 -2.63
N ALA A 122 8.88 9.58 -1.94
CA ALA A 122 8.36 10.81 -2.53
C ALA A 122 9.36 11.45 -3.50
N GLN A 123 10.65 11.43 -3.17
CA GLN A 123 11.73 12.02 -3.94
C GLN A 123 12.18 11.16 -5.14
N HIS A 124 12.26 9.83 -4.97
CA HIS A 124 12.95 8.98 -5.95
C HIS A 124 12.05 8.02 -6.74
N HIS A 125 10.82 7.73 -6.30
CA HIS A 125 9.91 6.95 -7.13
C HIS A 125 9.30 7.84 -8.22
N TYR A 126 9.32 7.39 -9.48
CA TYR A 126 8.82 8.12 -10.67
C TYR A 126 7.33 8.53 -10.68
N LEU A 127 6.59 8.23 -9.61
CA LEU A 127 5.17 8.61 -9.39
C LEU A 127 4.99 9.40 -8.08
N GLY A 128 6.08 9.79 -7.43
CA GLY A 128 6.13 10.29 -6.06
C GLY A 128 5.41 9.38 -5.05
N PHE A 129 5.21 9.90 -3.83
CA PHE A 129 4.42 9.25 -2.81
C PHE A 129 3.83 10.28 -1.85
N GLN A 130 2.51 10.21 -1.60
CA GLN A 130 1.79 11.14 -0.72
C GLN A 130 1.04 10.37 0.36
N SER A 131 0.19 9.44 -0.05
CA SER A 131 -0.57 8.54 0.83
C SER A 131 -1.03 7.29 0.08
N THR A 132 -1.44 6.29 0.83
CA THR A 132 -2.22 5.13 0.37
C THR A 132 -3.66 5.26 0.86
N VAL A 133 -4.59 4.53 0.22
CA VAL A 133 -6.01 4.49 0.60
C VAL A 133 -6.37 3.05 0.95
N GLY A 134 -7.13 2.87 2.04
CA GLY A 134 -7.46 1.56 2.58
C GLY A 134 -6.30 0.96 3.41
N GLU A 135 -6.33 -0.35 3.57
CA GLU A 135 -5.27 -1.13 4.19
C GLU A 135 -3.96 -0.97 3.42
N ALA A 136 -2.85 -0.80 4.15
CA ALA A 136 -1.54 -0.59 3.56
C ALA A 136 -0.39 -1.00 4.50
N VAL A 137 0.71 -1.51 3.92
CA VAL A 137 1.95 -1.82 4.63
C VAL A 137 3.15 -1.32 3.82
N GLY A 138 4.16 -0.82 4.53
CA GLY A 138 5.42 -0.36 3.96
C GLY A 138 6.55 -1.27 4.40
N TYR A 139 7.46 -1.56 3.48
CA TYR A 139 8.65 -2.37 3.73
C TYR A 139 9.91 -1.63 3.33
N VAL A 140 11.00 -2.01 4.00
CA VAL A 140 12.37 -1.72 3.63
C VAL A 140 13.09 -3.04 3.36
N ALA A 141 13.89 -3.07 2.31
CA ALA A 141 14.90 -4.08 2.06
C ALA A 141 16.26 -3.54 2.50
N THR A 142 17.02 -4.35 3.24
CA THR A 142 18.35 -4.00 3.76
C THR A 142 19.39 -5.04 3.40
N LEU A 143 20.60 -4.61 3.07
CA LEU A 143 21.77 -5.44 2.78
C LEU A 143 22.93 -4.94 3.66
N GLY A 144 23.55 -5.82 4.47
CA GLY A 144 24.46 -5.40 5.55
C GLY A 144 23.85 -4.39 6.53
N GLY A 145 22.51 -4.41 6.71
CA GLY A 145 21.77 -3.40 7.47
C GLY A 145 21.45 -2.10 6.73
N HIS A 146 22.16 -1.77 5.65
CA HIS A 146 21.94 -0.58 4.84
C HIS A 146 20.69 -0.69 3.96
N TRP A 147 19.90 0.38 3.83
CA TRP A 147 18.70 0.38 3.00
C TRP A 147 19.07 0.32 1.51
N VAL A 148 18.45 -0.61 0.77
CA VAL A 148 18.70 -0.80 -0.68
C VAL A 148 17.44 -0.72 -1.54
N ALA A 149 16.26 -1.00 -0.98
CA ALA A 149 14.99 -0.86 -1.70
C ALA A 149 13.81 -0.60 -0.77
N LEU A 150 12.75 0.03 -1.29
CA LEU A 150 11.52 0.35 -0.56
C LEU A 150 10.30 -0.21 -1.32
N LEU A 151 9.34 -0.78 -0.59
CA LEU A 151 8.07 -1.24 -1.16
C LEU A 151 6.88 -0.67 -0.39
N ALA A 152 5.84 -0.27 -1.11
CA ALA A 152 4.53 0.04 -0.53
C ALA A 152 3.46 -0.88 -1.13
N TRP A 153 2.62 -1.41 -0.24
CA TRP A 153 1.43 -2.18 -0.59
C TRP A 153 0.18 -1.45 -0.11
N ALA A 154 -0.90 -1.55 -0.87
CA ALA A 154 -2.21 -1.04 -0.52
C ALA A 154 -3.32 -2.00 -0.99
N ALA A 155 -4.56 -1.76 -0.60
CA ALA A 155 -5.73 -2.47 -1.11
C ALA A 155 -5.79 -2.49 -2.66
N ALA A 156 -6.28 -3.59 -3.23
CA ALA A 156 -6.38 -3.77 -4.68
C ALA A 156 -7.30 -2.77 -5.41
N ALA A 157 -7.05 -2.58 -6.70
CA ALA A 157 -7.87 -1.71 -7.55
C ALA A 157 -9.28 -2.31 -7.76
N TRP A 158 -10.33 -1.55 -7.46
CA TRP A 158 -11.72 -2.04 -7.56
C TRP A 158 -12.12 -2.53 -8.96
N LYS A 159 -11.72 -1.78 -10.01
CA LYS A 159 -11.95 -2.15 -11.40
C LYS A 159 -10.65 -2.62 -12.04
N CYS A 160 -10.52 -3.91 -12.32
CA CYS A 160 -9.36 -4.45 -13.02
C CYS A 160 -9.78 -5.63 -13.92
N ARG A 161 -10.35 -5.32 -15.10
CA ARG A 161 -10.94 -6.33 -16.00
C ARG A 161 -10.04 -7.56 -16.28
N PRO A 162 -8.72 -7.44 -16.52
CA PRO A 162 -7.91 -8.63 -16.81
C PRO A 162 -7.68 -9.52 -15.57
N ARG A 163 -7.56 -8.94 -14.35
CA ARG A 163 -7.61 -9.72 -13.10
C ARG A 163 -8.98 -10.36 -12.92
N ASP A 164 -10.04 -9.57 -13.05
CA ASP A 164 -11.41 -10.01 -12.75
C ASP A 164 -11.82 -11.18 -13.68
N ALA A 165 -11.44 -11.12 -14.96
CA ALA A 165 -11.62 -12.21 -15.92
C ALA A 165 -10.73 -13.44 -15.61
N TRP A 166 -9.49 -13.25 -15.15
CA TRP A 166 -8.60 -14.35 -14.78
C TRP A 166 -9.02 -15.08 -13.49
N ILE A 167 -9.64 -14.38 -12.53
CA ILE A 167 -10.22 -15.00 -11.33
C ILE A 167 -11.55 -15.69 -11.69
N GLY A 168 -12.37 -15.12 -12.57
CA GLY A 168 -13.69 -15.65 -12.92
C GLY A 168 -14.79 -15.32 -11.89
N TRP A 169 -14.55 -14.39 -10.98
CA TRP A 169 -15.53 -13.97 -9.96
C TRP A 169 -16.58 -12.96 -10.50
N ASP A 170 -17.80 -13.02 -9.96
CA ASP A 170 -18.82 -12.00 -10.21
C ASP A 170 -18.62 -10.73 -9.35
N GLU A 171 -19.42 -9.68 -9.58
CA GLU A 171 -19.35 -8.41 -8.82
C GLU A 171 -19.72 -8.55 -7.33
N ALA A 172 -20.55 -9.53 -6.96
CA ALA A 172 -20.92 -9.80 -5.56
C ALA A 172 -19.79 -10.54 -4.82
N LEU A 173 -19.19 -11.57 -5.43
CA LEU A 173 -18.01 -12.27 -4.93
C LEU A 173 -16.81 -11.33 -4.83
N LYS A 174 -16.52 -10.55 -5.87
CA LYS A 174 -15.49 -9.49 -5.82
C LYS A 174 -15.76 -8.52 -4.68
N GLY A 175 -17.00 -8.04 -4.54
CA GLY A 175 -17.38 -7.12 -3.46
C GLY A 175 -17.20 -7.70 -2.05
N ARG A 176 -17.27 -9.03 -1.90
CA ARG A 176 -16.96 -9.75 -0.66
C ARG A 176 -15.46 -10.02 -0.48
N ARG A 177 -14.69 -10.31 -1.55
CA ARG A 177 -13.33 -10.88 -1.46
C ARG A 177 -12.17 -10.00 -1.95
N LEU A 178 -12.40 -8.83 -2.51
CA LEU A 178 -11.31 -7.95 -2.98
C LEU A 178 -10.30 -7.58 -1.86
N HIS A 179 -10.72 -7.61 -0.60
CA HIS A 179 -9.84 -7.41 0.57
C HIS A 179 -8.73 -8.49 0.69
N LEU A 180 -8.92 -9.67 0.11
CA LEU A 180 -7.92 -10.75 0.05
C LEU A 180 -6.88 -10.52 -1.08
N VAL A 181 -6.90 -9.35 -1.74
CA VAL A 181 -6.00 -8.96 -2.82
C VAL A 181 -5.31 -7.63 -2.49
N ALA A 182 -3.98 -7.61 -2.58
CA ALA A 182 -3.18 -6.39 -2.37
C ALA A 182 -2.42 -5.96 -3.63
N ASN A 183 -2.25 -4.65 -3.80
CA ASN A 183 -1.56 -4.02 -4.91
C ASN A 183 -0.21 -3.47 -4.45
N ASN A 184 0.88 -3.84 -5.14
CA ASN A 184 2.19 -3.24 -4.94
C ASN A 184 2.24 -1.85 -5.60
N VAL A 185 1.71 -0.87 -4.89
CA VAL A 185 1.55 0.50 -5.41
C VAL A 185 2.86 1.24 -5.61
N ARG A 186 3.94 0.86 -4.92
CA ARG A 186 5.30 1.41 -5.12
C ARG A 186 6.36 0.33 -4.95
N PHE A 187 7.34 0.31 -5.85
CA PHE A 187 8.57 -0.45 -5.67
C PHE A 187 9.73 0.39 -6.21
N LEU A 188 10.73 0.62 -5.36
CA LEU A 188 11.87 1.49 -5.62
C LEU A 188 13.14 0.75 -5.20
N ILE A 189 14.08 0.55 -6.13
CA ILE A 189 15.50 0.37 -5.76
C ILE A 189 16.04 1.77 -5.50
N LEU A 190 16.77 1.96 -4.40
CA LEU A 190 17.24 3.28 -4.00
C LEU A 190 18.32 3.80 -4.96
N PRO A 191 18.42 5.11 -5.21
CA PRO A 191 19.42 5.68 -6.09
C PRO A 191 20.84 5.26 -5.68
N GLY A 192 21.68 5.00 -6.68
CA GLY A 192 23.05 4.55 -6.48
C GLY A 192 23.22 3.07 -6.11
N VAL A 193 22.15 2.26 -6.12
CA VAL A 193 22.24 0.81 -5.85
C VAL A 193 22.00 0.01 -7.14
N HIS A 194 23.07 -0.53 -7.73
CA HIS A 194 23.07 -1.28 -8.98
C HIS A 194 23.52 -2.73 -8.78
N ILE A 195 22.74 -3.50 -8.03
CA ILE A 195 23.04 -4.90 -7.71
C ILE A 195 22.23 -5.83 -8.61
N PRO A 196 22.87 -6.70 -9.44
CA PRO A 196 22.17 -7.68 -10.28
C PRO A 196 21.22 -8.55 -9.46
N ASN A 197 20.04 -8.84 -10.01
CA ASN A 197 18.99 -9.66 -9.38
C ASN A 197 18.42 -9.15 -8.04
N LEU A 198 18.85 -8.00 -7.52
CA LEU A 198 18.34 -7.43 -6.27
C LEU A 198 16.82 -7.25 -6.32
N ALA A 199 16.29 -6.66 -7.39
CA ALA A 199 14.86 -6.34 -7.49
C ALA A 199 13.95 -7.58 -7.43
N SER A 200 14.28 -8.65 -8.16
CA SER A 200 13.52 -9.90 -8.13
C SER A 200 13.70 -10.65 -6.79
N LYS A 201 14.91 -10.64 -6.21
CA LYS A 201 15.17 -11.21 -4.87
C LYS A 201 14.39 -10.50 -3.78
N VAL A 202 14.33 -9.16 -3.80
CA VAL A 202 13.54 -8.34 -2.87
C VAL A 202 12.04 -8.68 -2.98
N LEU A 203 11.49 -8.74 -4.20
CA LEU A 203 10.10 -9.16 -4.42
C LEU A 203 9.84 -10.57 -3.88
N ALA A 204 10.70 -11.54 -4.17
CA ALA A 204 10.55 -12.92 -3.72
C ALA A 204 10.67 -13.09 -2.19
N LEU A 205 11.49 -12.28 -1.51
CA LEU A 205 11.55 -12.25 -0.05
C LEU A 205 10.31 -11.56 0.55
N ASN A 206 9.84 -10.47 -0.06
CA ASN A 206 8.70 -9.72 0.43
C ASN A 206 7.38 -10.50 0.32
N VAL A 207 7.12 -11.10 -0.86
CA VAL A 207 5.92 -11.89 -1.14
C VAL A 207 5.76 -13.08 -0.18
N ARG A 208 6.87 -13.68 0.27
CA ARG A 208 6.86 -14.81 1.23
C ARG A 208 6.35 -14.45 2.63
N ARG A 209 6.53 -13.19 3.07
CA ARG A 209 6.08 -12.73 4.41
C ARG A 209 4.78 -11.93 4.38
N LEU A 210 4.46 -11.30 3.24
CA LEU A 210 3.40 -10.31 3.09
C LEU A 210 2.02 -10.76 3.60
N SER A 211 1.59 -11.99 3.32
CA SER A 211 0.27 -12.47 3.78
C SER A 211 0.20 -12.62 5.31
N ALA A 212 1.29 -13.04 5.95
CA ALA A 212 1.38 -13.16 7.41
C ALA A 212 1.43 -11.78 8.08
N ASP A 213 2.22 -10.85 7.54
CA ASP A 213 2.26 -9.46 8.01
C ASP A 213 0.91 -8.73 7.82
N TRP A 214 0.14 -9.07 6.77
CA TRP A 214 -1.21 -8.53 6.55
C TRP A 214 -2.22 -9.13 7.53
N GLN A 215 -2.20 -10.46 7.72
CA GLN A 215 -3.01 -11.18 8.72
C GLN A 215 -2.80 -10.64 10.13
N ALA A 216 -1.54 -10.44 10.54
CA ALA A 216 -1.20 -9.89 11.85
C ALA A 216 -1.67 -8.43 12.05
N ARG A 217 -1.89 -7.69 10.95
CA ARG A 217 -2.27 -6.27 10.99
C ARG A 217 -3.76 -5.98 10.81
N TYR A 218 -4.44 -6.82 10.03
CA TYR A 218 -5.82 -6.58 9.57
C TYR A 218 -6.77 -7.76 9.84
N GLY A 219 -6.31 -8.83 10.47
CA GLY A 219 -7.13 -9.97 10.87
C GLY A 219 -7.51 -10.94 9.73
N HIS A 220 -7.01 -10.74 8.51
CA HIS A 220 -7.25 -11.63 7.38
C HIS A 220 -6.01 -11.78 6.47
N PRO A 221 -5.88 -12.90 5.73
CA PRO A 221 -4.73 -13.14 4.90
C PRO A 221 -4.91 -12.45 3.53
N LEU A 222 -3.87 -12.57 2.70
CA LEU A 222 -3.93 -12.32 1.27
C LEU A 222 -3.83 -13.64 0.50
N LEU A 223 -4.62 -13.76 -0.56
CA LEU A 223 -4.59 -14.89 -1.50
C LEU A 223 -3.86 -14.53 -2.80
N LEU A 224 -3.95 -13.28 -3.23
CA LEU A 224 -3.40 -12.80 -4.50
C LEU A 224 -2.74 -11.44 -4.31
N VAL A 225 -1.70 -11.17 -5.10
CA VAL A 225 -1.15 -9.82 -5.25
C VAL A 225 -1.12 -9.36 -6.70
N GLU A 226 -1.27 -8.05 -6.91
CA GLU A 226 -1.24 -7.38 -8.21
C GLU A 226 -0.23 -6.22 -8.24
N THR A 227 0.20 -5.82 -9.45
CA THR A 227 0.99 -4.59 -9.68
C THR A 227 0.69 -4.04 -11.08
N PHE A 228 0.88 -2.74 -11.25
CA PHE A 228 0.61 -2.02 -12.49
C PHE A 228 1.86 -1.30 -13.01
N VAL A 229 2.55 -1.94 -13.94
CA VAL A 229 3.81 -1.45 -14.51
C VAL A 229 3.52 -0.56 -15.71
N ASP A 230 4.14 0.63 -15.75
CA ASP A 230 4.06 1.52 -16.91
C ASP A 230 4.96 0.98 -18.03
N ALA A 231 4.34 0.44 -19.08
CA ALA A 231 5.03 -0.21 -20.19
C ALA A 231 5.96 0.74 -20.97
N THR A 232 5.70 2.06 -20.91
CA THR A 232 6.52 3.09 -21.57
C THR A 232 7.83 3.37 -20.84
N ARG A 233 7.93 2.94 -19.57
CA ARG A 233 9.09 3.19 -18.69
C ARG A 233 9.81 1.91 -18.29
N PHE A 234 9.08 0.82 -18.08
CA PHE A 234 9.63 -0.42 -17.52
C PHE A 234 9.01 -1.67 -18.17
N PRO A 235 9.83 -2.66 -18.59
CA PRO A 235 9.33 -3.93 -19.15
C PRO A 235 8.72 -4.88 -18.10
N GLY A 236 8.91 -4.59 -16.81
CA GLY A 236 8.44 -5.44 -15.70
C GLY A 236 9.29 -6.70 -15.47
N THR A 237 10.52 -6.75 -15.98
CA THR A 237 11.42 -7.92 -15.90
C THR A 237 11.61 -8.46 -14.48
N CYS A 238 11.73 -7.58 -13.47
CA CYS A 238 11.87 -8.01 -12.08
C CYS A 238 10.66 -8.79 -11.53
N TYR A 239 9.44 -8.47 -11.99
CA TYR A 239 8.23 -9.21 -11.64
C TYR A 239 8.19 -10.56 -12.35
N ARG A 240 8.52 -10.61 -13.65
CA ARG A 240 8.64 -11.88 -14.41
C ARG A 240 9.66 -12.82 -13.76
N ALA A 241 10.85 -12.31 -13.44
CA ALA A 241 11.91 -13.05 -12.76
C ALA A 241 11.55 -13.47 -11.32
N ALA A 242 10.64 -12.76 -10.65
CA ALA A 242 10.06 -13.16 -9.36
C ALA A 242 8.85 -14.12 -9.51
N GLY A 243 8.59 -14.67 -10.70
CA GLY A 243 7.53 -15.64 -10.97
C GLY A 243 6.12 -15.05 -11.03
N TRP A 244 5.97 -13.76 -11.35
CA TRP A 244 4.66 -13.13 -11.53
C TRP A 244 4.10 -13.39 -12.93
N ARG A 245 2.80 -13.71 -13.00
CA ARG A 245 2.06 -13.92 -14.25
C ARG A 245 1.61 -12.57 -14.82
N TRP A 246 1.90 -12.34 -16.10
CA TRP A 246 1.32 -11.23 -16.85
C TRP A 246 -0.11 -11.57 -17.28
N LEU A 247 -1.06 -10.64 -17.12
CA LEU A 247 -2.47 -10.82 -17.48
C LEU A 247 -2.95 -9.86 -18.57
N GLY A 248 -2.06 -9.13 -19.24
CA GLY A 248 -2.41 -8.15 -20.27
C GLY A 248 -2.19 -6.70 -19.83
N GLN A 249 -2.96 -5.79 -20.44
CA GLN A 249 -2.87 -4.35 -20.21
C GLN A 249 -4.19 -3.79 -19.66
N THR A 250 -4.07 -2.74 -18.85
CA THR A 250 -5.19 -1.87 -18.46
C THR A 250 -5.60 -0.94 -19.61
N ARG A 251 -6.85 -0.48 -19.62
CA ARG A 251 -7.38 0.40 -20.68
C ARG A 251 -6.92 1.87 -20.61
N GLY A 252 -5.96 2.21 -19.75
CA GLY A 252 -5.46 3.58 -19.57
C GLY A 252 -6.50 4.56 -19.00
N PHE A 253 -7.19 4.19 -17.91
CA PHE A 253 -8.15 5.05 -17.19
C PHE A 253 -7.66 5.35 -15.77
N GLY A 254 -7.83 6.60 -15.35
CA GLY A 254 -7.49 7.11 -14.01
C GLY A 254 -8.71 7.74 -13.34
N ARG A 255 -8.68 7.86 -12.01
CA ARG A 255 -9.82 8.41 -11.25
C ARG A 255 -9.66 9.92 -11.04
N SER A 256 -10.59 10.71 -11.58
CA SER A 256 -10.73 12.15 -11.30
C SER A 256 -11.79 12.38 -10.20
N ARG A 257 -12.09 13.65 -9.89
CA ARG A 257 -13.25 14.01 -9.03
C ARG A 257 -14.60 13.70 -9.69
N GLN A 258 -14.67 13.72 -11.02
CA GLN A 258 -15.90 13.55 -11.80
C GLN A 258 -16.15 12.10 -12.22
N GLY A 259 -15.15 11.21 -12.16
CA GLY A 259 -15.33 9.81 -12.54
C GLY A 259 -14.02 9.12 -12.92
N TYR A 260 -14.09 8.22 -13.90
CA TYR A 260 -12.91 7.64 -14.55
C TYR A 260 -12.66 8.34 -15.88
N VAL A 261 -11.50 8.98 -16.02
CA VAL A 261 -11.08 9.68 -17.24
C VAL A 261 -10.03 8.83 -17.95
N ARG A 262 -10.15 8.69 -19.27
CA ARG A 262 -9.14 8.01 -20.10
C ARG A 262 -7.92 8.93 -20.22
N HIS A 263 -6.75 8.46 -19.81
CA HIS A 263 -5.46 9.16 -19.95
C HIS A 263 -4.53 8.47 -20.95
N GLY A 264 -4.98 7.43 -21.67
CA GLY A 264 -4.25 6.86 -22.80
C GLY A 264 -2.97 6.08 -22.47
N HIS A 265 -2.60 5.91 -21.19
CA HIS A 265 -1.38 5.20 -20.78
C HIS A 265 -1.71 3.80 -20.23
N PRO A 266 -1.76 2.74 -21.08
CA PRO A 266 -2.03 1.38 -20.64
C PRO A 266 -0.86 0.82 -19.82
N LYS A 267 -1.15 0.40 -18.59
CA LYS A 267 -0.20 -0.32 -17.72
C LYS A 267 -0.28 -1.82 -17.92
N HIS A 268 0.85 -2.50 -17.96
CA HIS A 268 0.91 -3.96 -17.83
C HIS A 268 0.44 -4.38 -16.44
N LEU A 269 -0.46 -5.36 -16.39
CA LEU A 269 -0.90 -6.00 -15.15
C LEU A 269 -0.09 -7.27 -14.94
N PHE A 270 0.59 -7.36 -13.80
CA PHE A 270 1.15 -8.61 -13.30
C PHE A 270 0.44 -9.01 -12.02
N VAL A 271 0.24 -10.32 -11.82
CA VAL A 271 -0.28 -10.90 -10.58
C VAL A 271 0.61 -12.03 -10.08
N ARG A 272 0.61 -12.27 -8.78
CA ARG A 272 1.22 -13.45 -8.16
C ARG A 272 0.24 -14.08 -7.17
N PRO A 273 -0.24 -15.30 -7.42
CA PRO A 273 -0.94 -16.09 -6.40
C PRO A 273 -0.02 -16.30 -5.19
N LEU A 274 -0.52 -16.10 -3.98
CA LEU A 274 0.22 -16.42 -2.75
C LEU A 274 0.03 -17.88 -2.32
N ARG A 275 -0.99 -18.54 -2.87
CA ARG A 275 -1.24 -19.99 -2.80
C ARG A 275 -1.56 -20.53 -4.20
N PRO A 276 -1.35 -21.83 -4.50
CA PRO A 276 -1.70 -22.41 -5.80
C PRO A 276 -3.20 -22.32 -6.14
N ASP A 277 -4.06 -22.41 -5.12
CA ASP A 277 -5.53 -22.43 -5.19
C ASP A 277 -6.19 -21.04 -5.11
N ALA A 278 -5.40 -19.96 -5.19
CA ALA A 278 -5.88 -18.61 -4.89
C ALA A 278 -7.02 -18.15 -5.81
N ALA A 279 -6.99 -18.46 -7.11
CA ALA A 279 -8.05 -18.06 -8.04
C ALA A 279 -9.37 -18.79 -7.70
N GLN A 280 -9.27 -20.10 -7.44
CA GLN A 280 -10.39 -20.96 -7.06
C GLN A 280 -11.02 -20.48 -5.75
N LEU A 281 -10.21 -20.19 -4.72
CA LEU A 281 -10.70 -19.64 -3.44
C LEU A 281 -11.34 -18.23 -3.58
N LEU A 282 -10.83 -17.41 -4.50
CA LEU A 282 -11.41 -16.10 -4.80
C LEU A 282 -12.72 -16.20 -5.61
N ALA A 283 -12.92 -17.27 -6.40
CA ALA A 283 -14.12 -17.50 -7.20
C ALA A 283 -15.18 -18.43 -6.55
N ALA A 284 -14.82 -19.24 -5.56
CA ALA A 284 -15.70 -20.24 -4.93
C ALA A 284 -17.05 -19.65 -4.44
N PRO A 285 -18.16 -20.40 -4.42
CA PRO A 285 -19.42 -19.86 -3.88
C PRO A 285 -19.40 -19.74 -2.33
N TRP A 286 -18.62 -20.58 -1.65
CA TRP A 286 -18.53 -20.69 -0.19
C TRP A 286 -17.41 -19.82 0.41
N ALA A 287 -17.54 -19.39 1.67
CA ALA A 287 -16.54 -18.51 2.30
C ALA A 287 -15.19 -19.25 2.51
N PRO A 288 -14.05 -18.71 2.02
CA PRO A 288 -12.76 -19.38 2.16
C PRO A 288 -12.47 -19.66 3.64
N PRO A 289 -11.74 -20.74 3.97
CA PRO A 289 -11.56 -21.15 5.36
C PRO A 289 -10.90 -20.00 6.11
N ARG A 290 -11.47 -19.60 7.25
CA ARG A 290 -10.78 -18.67 8.14
C ARG A 290 -9.49 -19.37 8.57
N SER A 291 -8.34 -18.83 8.18
CA SER A 291 -7.06 -19.29 8.74
C SER A 291 -7.21 -19.29 10.26
N PRO A 292 -7.00 -20.42 10.96
CA PRO A 292 -7.09 -20.42 12.41
C PRO A 292 -6.09 -19.39 12.92
N SER A 293 -6.59 -18.39 13.65
CA SER A 293 -5.74 -17.45 14.36
C SER A 293 -4.83 -18.30 15.26
N ARG A 294 -3.53 -18.25 14.98
CA ARG A 294 -2.51 -18.89 15.82
C ARG A 294 -2.76 -18.38 17.24
N GLN A 295 -3.10 -19.32 18.13
CA GLN A 295 -3.57 -19.18 19.52
C GLN A 295 -3.61 -17.77 20.11
N GLU A 296 -4.71 -17.45 20.80
CA GLU A 296 -4.81 -16.30 21.70
C GLU A 296 -3.73 -16.37 22.79
N GLY A 297 -2.54 -15.87 22.46
CA GLY A 297 -1.53 -15.50 23.44
C GLY A 297 -2.14 -14.41 24.30
N ARG A 298 -2.50 -14.78 25.54
CA ARG A 298 -2.92 -13.86 26.59
C ARG A 298 -2.04 -12.59 26.54
N PRO A 299 -2.62 -11.38 26.60
CA PRO A 299 -1.82 -10.16 26.52
C PRO A 299 -0.81 -10.14 27.66
N MET A 300 0.47 -10.28 27.30
CA MET A 300 1.59 -10.16 28.22
C MET A 300 1.73 -8.67 28.57
N LEU A 301 1.11 -8.28 29.68
CA LEU A 301 1.28 -6.96 30.29
C LEU A 301 2.65 -6.91 30.96
N ASP A 302 3.66 -6.49 30.19
CA ASP A 302 4.99 -6.17 30.70
C ASP A 302 5.00 -4.69 31.12
N GLY A 303 5.21 -4.37 32.41
CA GLY A 303 4.91 -3.01 32.89
C GLY A 303 5.19 -2.57 34.33
N GLY A 304 5.96 -3.31 35.14
CA GLY A 304 6.64 -2.75 36.33
C GLY A 304 5.82 -2.54 37.63
N PRO A 305 6.50 -2.38 38.78
CA PRO A 305 5.87 -2.35 40.09
C PRO A 305 5.36 -0.95 40.47
N GLY A 306 4.09 -0.86 40.91
CA GLY A 306 3.43 0.40 41.28
C GLY A 306 2.47 0.22 42.45
N ASP A 307 3.01 0.38 43.65
CA ASP A 307 2.38 0.68 44.95
C ASP A 307 0.82 0.78 44.98
N LEU A 308 0.15 -0.26 45.48
CA LEU A 308 -1.23 -0.18 46.00
C LEU A 308 -1.29 -0.83 47.38
N ARG A 309 -1.37 0.02 48.40
CA ARG A 309 -1.49 -0.35 49.81
C ARG A 309 -2.83 -1.03 50.08
N LEU A 310 -2.79 -2.19 50.73
CA LEU A 310 -3.93 -2.74 51.48
C LEU A 310 -3.68 -2.57 52.99
N PRO A 311 -4.73 -2.32 53.80
CA PRO A 311 -4.56 -2.00 55.20
C PRO A 311 -4.40 -3.24 56.09
N GLY A 312 -3.46 -3.15 57.04
CA GLY A 312 -3.58 -3.72 58.37
C GLY A 312 -3.55 -5.25 58.54
N ARG A 313 -2.37 -5.78 58.90
CA ARG A 313 -2.25 -6.77 59.99
C ARG A 313 -0.89 -6.62 60.71
N ARG A 314 -0.86 -7.02 61.98
CA ARG A 314 0.13 -6.59 62.98
C ARG A 314 1.47 -7.35 62.91
N ALA A 315 2.53 -6.62 63.26
CA ALA A 315 3.69 -7.02 64.05
C ALA A 315 4.45 -8.33 63.71
N GLN A 316 5.75 -8.20 63.44
CA GLN A 316 6.78 -8.43 64.47
C GLN A 316 8.14 -7.81 64.09
N LEU A 317 8.95 -7.49 65.10
CA LEU A 317 10.25 -6.82 64.99
C LEU A 317 11.41 -7.83 65.09
N ARG A 318 12.47 -7.62 64.29
CA ARG A 318 13.91 -8.01 64.43
C ARG A 318 14.56 -7.88 63.02
N GLY A 319 15.71 -7.27 62.79
CA GLY A 319 16.60 -6.45 63.62
C GLY A 319 17.80 -5.90 62.80
N HIS A 320 18.52 -4.91 63.36
CA HIS A 320 19.90 -4.49 63.06
C HIS A 320 20.40 -4.16 61.62
N ARG A 321 20.54 -2.84 61.32
CA ARG A 321 21.80 -2.04 61.20
C ARG A 321 23.07 -2.64 60.51
N PRO A 322 24.01 -1.81 59.96
CA PRO A 322 23.91 -0.71 58.97
C PRO A 322 25.19 -0.61 58.05
N VAL A 323 25.51 0.60 57.53
CA VAL A 323 26.78 1.07 56.89
C VAL A 323 26.98 0.70 55.40
N GLY A 324 27.38 1.62 54.49
CA GLY A 324 27.56 3.09 54.61
C GLY A 324 28.23 3.73 53.37
N ARG A 325 28.40 5.07 53.39
CA ARG A 325 29.29 5.99 52.61
C ARG A 325 29.75 5.58 51.17
N ARG A 326 29.84 6.49 50.18
CA ARG A 326 30.32 7.89 50.28
C ARG A 326 29.92 8.73 49.04
N VAL A 327 29.87 10.05 49.20
CA VAL A 327 29.66 11.07 48.16
C VAL A 327 30.99 11.73 47.77
N LEU A 328 31.20 12.03 46.48
CA LEU A 328 31.91 13.21 45.89
C LEU A 328 31.46 13.38 44.41
N ALA A 329 31.97 14.35 43.65
CA ALA A 329 31.56 15.77 43.62
C ALA A 329 32.49 16.61 42.71
N GLY A 330 31.94 17.32 41.70
CA GLY A 330 32.70 18.18 40.75
C GLY A 330 33.37 17.38 39.61
N GLY A 331 33.45 17.82 38.34
CA GLY A 331 33.27 19.13 37.71
C GLY A 331 34.64 19.75 37.30
N PRO A 332 34.78 20.65 36.30
CA PRO A 332 33.84 21.17 35.28
C PRO A 332 34.40 21.07 33.82
N ALA A 333 33.84 21.84 32.87
CA ALA A 333 34.25 21.92 31.45
C ALA A 333 34.87 23.28 31.06
N PRO A 334 35.68 23.36 29.97
CA PRO A 334 36.09 24.62 29.32
C PRO A 334 35.53 24.79 27.87
N PRO A 335 35.68 25.98 27.23
CA PRO A 335 34.75 26.46 26.19
C PRO A 335 35.40 26.84 24.83
N GLY A 336 34.60 27.37 23.89
CA GLY A 336 35.04 28.44 22.98
C GLY A 336 34.93 28.20 21.47
N LEU A 337 34.07 28.99 20.80
CA LEU A 337 34.12 29.28 19.35
C LEU A 337 34.94 30.55 19.10
N PRO A 338 35.40 30.78 17.86
CA PRO A 338 35.17 32.09 17.25
C PRO A 338 34.51 32.00 15.86
N ALA A 339 33.92 33.11 15.42
CA ALA A 339 33.20 33.21 14.14
C ALA A 339 34.04 33.94 13.07
N ALA A 340 33.82 33.59 11.79
CA ALA A 340 34.23 34.42 10.66
C ALA A 340 33.27 34.26 9.45
N ARG A 341 33.01 35.39 8.79
CA ARG A 341 32.29 35.62 7.52
C ARG A 341 32.89 36.91 6.92
N PRO A 342 32.68 37.26 5.63
CA PRO A 342 32.11 36.48 4.53
C PRO A 342 33.01 36.47 3.27
N ALA A 343 32.64 35.70 2.23
CA ALA A 343 33.09 35.97 0.87
C ALA A 343 32.02 35.54 -0.16
N LEU A 344 31.48 36.51 -0.91
CA LEU A 344 30.69 36.25 -2.11
C LEU A 344 31.63 35.98 -3.28
N ARG A 345 31.51 34.80 -3.92
CA ARG A 345 31.76 34.68 -5.36
C ARG A 345 30.71 33.80 -6.02
N THR A 346 30.10 34.38 -7.04
CA THR A 346 29.09 33.78 -7.91
C THR A 346 29.73 32.77 -8.86
N HIS A 347 29.36 31.49 -8.76
CA HIS A 347 29.53 30.55 -9.87
C HIS A 347 28.25 29.74 -10.08
N LEU A 348 27.66 29.93 -11.25
CA LEU A 348 26.51 29.21 -11.76
C LEU A 348 26.98 27.81 -12.24
N PRO A 349 26.51 26.68 -11.67
CA PRO A 349 26.83 25.37 -12.23
C PRO A 349 26.06 25.16 -13.55
N PRO A 350 26.69 24.58 -14.59
CA PRO A 350 26.04 24.35 -15.87
C PRO A 350 24.94 23.29 -15.80
N ARG A 351 24.00 23.35 -16.74
CA ARG A 351 22.93 22.35 -16.92
C ARG A 351 23.54 20.95 -17.06
N ALA A 352 23.30 20.08 -16.08
CA ALA A 352 23.65 18.67 -16.19
C ALA A 352 22.82 18.01 -17.31
N ALA A 353 23.49 17.66 -18.40
CA ALA A 353 22.89 16.96 -19.53
C ALA A 353 22.43 15.55 -19.11
N ALA A 354 21.36 15.06 -19.76
CA ALA A 354 20.88 13.70 -19.56
C ALA A 354 21.88 12.69 -20.13
N VAL A 355 22.72 12.10 -19.27
CA VAL A 355 23.56 10.96 -19.64
C VAL A 355 22.67 9.72 -19.69
N GLY A 356 22.29 9.32 -20.90
CA GLY A 356 21.56 8.08 -21.12
C GLY A 356 22.43 6.85 -20.83
N CYS A 357 21.92 5.91 -20.03
CA CYS A 357 22.54 4.60 -19.86
C CYS A 357 22.64 3.89 -21.21
N ARG A 358 23.87 3.69 -21.70
CA ARG A 358 24.14 2.73 -22.79
C ARG A 358 24.32 1.36 -22.15
N GLU A 359 23.35 0.47 -22.33
CA GLU A 359 23.55 -0.96 -22.04
C GLU A 359 24.51 -1.57 -23.09
N ALA A 360 25.46 -2.36 -22.61
CA ALA A 360 26.39 -3.09 -23.47
C ALA A 360 25.65 -4.20 -24.24
N ARG A 361 25.65 -4.11 -25.57
CA ARG A 361 25.17 -5.20 -26.44
C ARG A 361 26.27 -6.24 -26.60
N SER A 362 25.98 -7.50 -26.22
CA SER A 362 26.73 -8.64 -26.77
C SER A 362 26.19 -8.99 -28.17
N PRO A 363 27.05 -9.35 -29.14
CA PRO A 363 26.62 -9.60 -30.51
C PRO A 363 26.03 -11.01 -30.67
N ALA A 364 24.84 -11.10 -31.27
CA ALA A 364 24.34 -12.35 -31.84
C ALA A 364 24.93 -12.54 -33.24
N ARG A 365 25.53 -13.71 -33.52
CA ARG A 365 25.93 -14.09 -34.88
C ARG A 365 24.70 -14.47 -35.71
N PRO A 366 24.69 -14.19 -37.03
CA PRO A 366 23.61 -14.60 -37.92
C PRO A 366 23.78 -16.06 -38.38
N VAL A 367 22.66 -16.70 -38.73
CA VAL A 367 22.64 -17.89 -39.60
C VAL A 367 21.71 -17.57 -40.76
N ALA A 368 22.23 -17.68 -41.98
CA ALA A 368 21.47 -17.44 -43.21
C ALA A 368 20.54 -18.63 -43.51
N GLY A 369 19.40 -18.34 -44.15
CA GLY A 369 18.42 -19.37 -44.50
C GLY A 369 18.63 -19.97 -45.90
N GLN A 370 17.75 -20.89 -46.27
CA GLN A 370 17.52 -21.33 -47.65
C GLN A 370 16.01 -21.39 -47.94
N SER A 371 15.67 -21.25 -49.21
CA SER A 371 14.32 -21.00 -49.72
C SER A 371 13.80 -22.21 -50.51
N ALA A 372 12.50 -22.50 -50.40
CA ALA A 372 11.74 -23.14 -51.47
C ALA A 372 10.23 -22.89 -51.28
N ALA A 373 9.57 -22.37 -52.33
CA ALA A 373 8.13 -22.48 -52.53
C ALA A 373 7.87 -23.50 -53.65
N PRO A 374 6.64 -24.03 -53.78
CA PRO A 374 5.83 -23.52 -54.90
C PRO A 374 4.30 -23.45 -54.68
N ARG A 375 3.69 -22.43 -55.32
CA ARG A 375 2.41 -22.35 -56.07
C ARG A 375 1.10 -22.94 -55.47
N GLY A 376 0.01 -22.17 -55.59
CA GLY A 376 -1.39 -22.53 -55.26
C GLY A 376 -2.09 -23.38 -56.34
N PRO A 377 -3.42 -23.30 -56.59
CA PRO A 377 -4.43 -22.28 -56.21
C PRO A 377 -5.42 -22.82 -55.12
N GLY A 378 -6.46 -22.16 -54.63
CA GLY A 378 -7.11 -20.88 -54.89
C GLY A 378 -8.65 -21.02 -54.83
N THR A 379 -9.33 -20.17 -54.04
CA THR A 379 -10.78 -19.90 -54.11
C THR A 379 -11.11 -18.69 -53.25
N ARG A 380 -11.98 -17.80 -53.73
CA ARG A 380 -12.47 -16.63 -52.98
C ARG A 380 -13.96 -16.80 -52.74
N HIS A 381 -14.42 -16.71 -51.49
CA HIS A 381 -15.83 -16.39 -51.22
C HIS A 381 -15.93 -14.96 -50.69
N ARG A 382 -16.68 -14.15 -51.44
CA ARG A 382 -17.03 -12.76 -51.14
C ARG A 382 -18.47 -12.78 -50.64
N TRP A 383 -18.72 -12.35 -49.41
CA TRP A 383 -20.07 -11.98 -48.97
C TRP A 383 -20.29 -10.49 -49.19
N GLN A 384 -21.48 -10.13 -49.66
CA GLN A 384 -21.88 -8.78 -50.04
C GLN A 384 -22.91 -8.26 -49.02
N ASP A 385 -22.90 -6.95 -48.77
CA ASP A 385 -23.96 -6.26 -48.03
C ASP A 385 -25.21 -6.08 -48.94
N PRO A 386 -26.44 -6.14 -48.39
CA PRO A 386 -27.65 -5.78 -49.13
C PRO A 386 -27.89 -4.25 -49.13
N PRO A 387 -28.58 -3.70 -50.16
CA PRO A 387 -28.81 -2.27 -50.30
C PRO A 387 -29.99 -1.77 -49.44
N GLY A 388 -30.03 -0.47 -49.17
CA GLY A 388 -31.21 0.22 -48.65
C GLY A 388 -32.08 0.82 -49.77
N GLY A 389 -33.36 1.04 -49.49
CA GLY A 389 -34.25 1.77 -50.41
C GLY A 389 -35.75 1.51 -50.20
N ALA A 390 -36.36 2.19 -49.22
CA ALA A 390 -37.75 2.67 -49.21
C ALA A 390 -37.92 3.59 -47.98
#